data_AF-A0A943Q5U7-F1
#
_entry.id   AF-A0A943Q5U7-F1
#
_cell.length_a   1.000
_cell.length_b   1.000
_cell.length_c   1.000
_cell.angle_alpha   90.00
_cell.angle_beta   90.00
_cell.angle_gamma   90.00
#
_symmetry.space_group_name_H-M   'P 1'
#
loop_
_entity.id
_entity.type
_entity.pdbx_description
1 polymer ?
#
loop_
_entity_poly.entity_id
_entity_poly.type
_entity_poly.pdbx_seq_one_letter_code
_entity_poly.pdbx_strand_id
1 'polypeptide(L)' 'MRYQKYNYQIRYEVVMAKVKNPYKSFERLSIEYNIVCPETIRYWYKCYKNVGDKSFKDKRHRVANKDKVKR' A
#
# COMPACT_ATOMS: atom_id res chain seq x y z
N MET A 1 18.30 -2.39 -6.51
CA MET A 1 17.32 -2.64 -5.42
C MET A 1 16.79 -4.06 -5.56
N ARG A 2 16.89 -4.92 -4.53
CA ARG A 2 16.26 -6.25 -4.55
C ARG A 2 14.74 -6.08 -4.46
N TYR A 3 14.01 -6.58 -5.45
CA TYR A 3 12.54 -6.59 -5.42
C TYR A 3 12.06 -7.69 -4.46
N GLN A 4 11.80 -7.32 -3.20
CA GLN A 4 11.21 -8.23 -2.23
C GLN A 4 9.71 -8.34 -2.48
N LYS A 5 9.23 -9.56 -2.72
CA LYS A 5 7.82 -9.83 -2.99
C LYS A 5 7.09 -10.10 -1.68
N TYR A 6 6.33 -9.12 -1.20
CA TYR A 6 5.51 -9.27 0.00
C TYR A 6 4.18 -9.97 -0.30
N ASN A 7 3.76 -10.87 0.57
CA ASN A 7 2.47 -11.56 0.48
C ASN A 7 1.30 -10.60 0.72
N TYR A 8 0.11 -10.92 0.21
CA TYR A 8 -1.12 -10.14 0.40
C TYR A 8 -1.35 -9.78 1.87
N GLN A 9 -1.23 -10.78 2.74
CA GLN A 9 -1.55 -10.65 4.15
C GLN A 9 -0.70 -9.59 4.86
N ILE A 10 0.62 -9.61 4.63
CA ILE A 10 1.54 -8.60 5.16
C ILE A 10 1.16 -7.19 4.67
N ARG A 11 0.86 -7.04 3.38
CA ARG A 11 0.47 -5.72 2.81
C ARG A 11 -0.80 -5.19 3.47
N TYR A 12 -1.78 -6.06 3.66
CA TYR A 12 -3.04 -5.72 4.30
C TYR A 12 -2.85 -5.34 5.76
N GLU A 13 -2.12 -6.14 6.53
CA GLU A 13 -1.84 -5.88 7.95
C GLU A 13 -1.14 -4.54 8.18
N VAL A 14 -0.12 -4.25 7.37
CA VAL A 14 0.65 -3.00 7.47
C VAL A 14 -0.24 -1.78 7.18
N VAL A 15 -1.07 -1.88 6.15
CA VAL A 15 -1.99 -0.80 5.78
C VAL A 15 -3.07 -0.63 6.84
N MET A 16 -3.63 -1.72 7.38
CA MET A 16 -4.59 -1.66 8.48
C MET A 16 -3.97 -1.05 9.75
N ALA A 17 -2.71 -1.35 10.05
CA ALA A 17 -1.99 -0.72 11.16
C ALA A 17 -1.87 0.80 10.96
N LYS A 18 -1.58 1.26 9.73
CA LYS A 18 -1.57 2.69 9.39
C LYS A 18 -2.95 3.34 9.46
N VAL A 19 -4.00 2.62 9.06
CA VAL A 19 -5.39 3.11 9.14
C VAL A 19 -5.86 3.23 10.58
N LYS A 20 -5.59 2.21 11.42
CA LYS A 20 -5.91 2.22 12.85
C LYS A 20 -5.14 3.30 13.60
N ASN A 21 -3.90 3.58 13.20
CA ASN A 21 -3.04 4.53 13.87
C ASN A 21 -2.39 5.52 12.88
N PRO A 22 -3.11 6.59 12.48
CA PRO A 22 -2.66 7.50 11.42
C PRO A 22 -1.38 8.28 11.78
N TYR A 23 -1.08 8.45 13.06
CA TYR A 23 0.14 9.13 13.54
C TYR A 23 1.41 8.28 13.39
N LYS A 24 1.27 6.97 13.19
CA LYS A 24 2.41 6.06 13.09
C LYS A 24 3.16 6.28 11.78
N SER A 25 4.45 6.58 11.83
CA SER A 25 5.24 6.86 10.62
C SER A 25 5.43 5.61 9.76
N PHE A 26 5.65 5.81 8.45
CA PHE A 26 5.93 4.71 7.53
C PHE A 26 7.26 4.01 7.87
N GLU A 27 8.24 4.75 8.39
CA GLU A 27 9.52 4.20 8.85
C GLU A 27 9.34 3.28 10.07
N ARG A 28 8.46 3.66 11.00
CA ARG A 28 8.16 2.80 12.15
C ARG A 28 7.49 1.50 11.70
N LEU A 29 6.55 1.59 10.77
CA LEU A 29 5.89 0.42 10.18
C LEU A 29 6.87 -0.45 9.36
N SER A 30 7.85 0.15 8.70
CA SER A 30 8.84 -0.61 7.93
C SER A 30 9.76 -1.42 8.83
N ILE A 31 10.13 -0.87 9.98
CA ILE A 31 10.92 -1.60 10.99
C ILE A 31 10.09 -2.75 11.60
N GLU A 32 8.87 -2.46 12.03
CA GLU A 32 8.01 -3.45 12.71
C GLU A 32 7.64 -4.65 11.83
N TYR A 33 7.31 -4.39 10.56
CA TYR A 33 6.89 -5.44 9.62
C TYR A 33 8.04 -5.94 8.73
N ASN A 34 9.29 -5.56 9.05
CA ASN A 34 10.49 -5.92 8.31
C ASN A 34 10.37 -5.63 6.79
N ILE A 35 9.83 -4.46 6.46
CA ILE A 35 9.69 -4.00 5.09
C ILE A 35 10.93 -3.20 4.73
N VAL A 36 11.61 -3.63 3.68
CA VAL A 36 12.87 -3.05 3.20
C VAL A 36 12.76 -1.55 2.91
N CYS A 37 11.59 -1.08 2.46
CA CYS A 37 11.43 0.31 2.01
C CYS A 37 10.13 0.92 2.55
N PRO A 38 10.19 2.00 3.35
CA PRO A 38 9.02 2.73 3.83
C PRO A 38 8.13 3.27 2.69
N GLU A 39 8.73 3.64 1.55
CA GLU A 39 7.97 4.12 0.39
C GLU A 39 7.05 3.04 -0.21
N THR A 40 7.42 1.77 -0.05
CA THR A 40 6.57 0.65 -0.46
C THR A 40 5.27 0.64 0.34
N ILE A 41 5.33 0.96 1.63
CA ILE A 41 4.15 1.07 2.51
C ILE A 41 3.30 2.27 2.11
N ARG A 42 3.94 3.41 1.81
CA ARG A 42 3.26 4.61 1.33
C ARG A 42 2.48 4.33 0.05
N TYR A 43 3.06 3.57 -0.88
CA TYR A 43 2.39 3.14 -2.10
C TYR A 43 1.17 2.28 -1.79
N TRP A 44 1.29 1.25 -0.94
CA TRP A 44 0.16 0.40 -0.55
C TRP A 44 -0.96 1.17 0.12
N TYR A 45 -0.62 2.08 1.04
CA TYR A 45 -1.60 2.93 1.72
C TYR A 45 -2.34 3.84 0.73
N LYS A 46 -1.63 4.42 -0.25
CA LYS A 46 -2.24 5.24 -1.31
C LYS A 46 -3.18 4.41 -2.20
N CYS A 47 -2.77 3.21 -2.58
CA CYS A 47 -3.61 2.29 -3.33
C CYS A 47 -4.88 1.94 -2.54
N TYR A 48 -4.74 1.60 -1.25
CA TYR A 48 -5.87 1.31 -0.38
C TYR A 48 -6.83 2.50 -0.25
N LYS A 49 -6.34 3.73 -0.06
CA LYS A 49 -7.21 4.91 -0.01
C LYS A 49 -8.01 5.14 -1.30
N ASN A 50 -7.46 4.80 -2.45
CA ASN A 50 -8.10 5.07 -3.75
C ASN A 50 -9.11 3.99 -4.17
N VAL A 51 -8.84 2.71 -3.87
CA VAL A 51 -9.62 1.57 -4.38
C VAL A 51 -10.04 0.57 -3.29
N GLY A 52 -9.75 0.85 -2.01
CA GLY A 52 -10.09 0.01 -0.86
C GLY A 52 -9.35 -1.33 -0.87
N ASP A 53 -9.94 -2.36 -0.24
CA ASP A 53 -9.44 -3.74 -0.21
C ASP A 53 -9.16 -4.34 -1.59
N LYS A 54 -9.82 -3.83 -2.64
CA LYS A 54 -9.59 -4.28 -4.03
C LYS A 54 -8.17 -3.98 -4.51
N SER A 55 -7.48 -3.00 -3.90
CA SER A 55 -6.07 -2.65 -4.19
C SER A 55 -5.10 -3.81 -4.09
N PHE A 56 -5.39 -4.79 -3.23
CA PHE A 56 -4.49 -5.90 -2.94
C PHE A 56 -4.81 -7.15 -3.75
N LYS A 57 -6.00 -7.24 -4.36
CA LYS A 57 -6.48 -8.42 -5.09
C LYS A 57 -6.07 -8.46 -6.56
N ASP A 58 -5.71 -7.33 -7.17
CA ASP A 58 -5.64 -7.29 -8.64
C ASP A 58 -4.22 -7.09 -9.23
N LYS A 59 -3.76 -8.11 -9.97
CA LYS A 59 -2.59 -8.06 -10.85
C LYS A 59 -2.79 -7.14 -12.07
N ARG A 60 -3.96 -6.51 -12.24
CA ARG A 60 -4.32 -5.72 -13.43
C ARG A 60 -4.70 -4.26 -13.14
N HIS A 61 -4.08 -3.59 -12.16
CA HIS A 61 -4.22 -2.13 -11.99
C HIS A 61 -3.47 -1.29 -13.06
N ARG A 62 -3.46 -1.74 -14.33
CA ARG A 62 -3.44 -0.83 -15.49
C ARG A 62 -4.91 -0.58 -15.83
N VAL A 63 -5.29 0.60 -16.30
CA VAL A 63 -6.64 0.91 -16.86
C VAL A 63 -7.75 1.36 -15.88
N ALA A 64 -7.44 2.04 -14.76
CA ALA A 64 -8.51 2.74 -13.99
C ALA A 64 -8.23 4.21 -13.66
N ASN A 65 -7.20 4.81 -14.27
CA ASN A 65 -6.91 6.24 -14.12
C ASN A 65 -6.78 6.97 -15.47
N LYS A 66 -7.65 6.63 -16.44
CA LYS A 66 -7.84 7.41 -17.67
C LYS A 66 -9.10 8.28 -17.66
N ASP A 67 -10.03 8.07 -16.72
CA ASP A 67 -11.34 8.74 -16.73
C ASP A 67 -11.50 9.93 -15.77
N LYS A 68 -10.42 10.41 -15.14
CA LYS A 68 -10.47 11.61 -14.26
C LYS A 68 -9.69 12.83 -14.76
N VAL A 69 -9.38 12.88 -16.06
CA VAL A 69 -8.86 14.10 -16.72
C VAL A 69 -9.77 14.46 -17.89
N LYS A 70 -11.02 14.82 -17.57
CA LYS A 70 -11.89 15.62 -18.44
C LYS A 70 -13.07 16.14 -17.64
N ARG A 71 -12.92 17.33 -17.08
CA ARG A 71 -13.94 18.37 -17.03
C ARG A 71 -13.29 19.69 -16.65
#